data_AF-A0A7J2MZE1-F1
#
_entry.id   AF-A0A7J2MZE1-F1
#
_cell.length_a   1.000
_cell.length_b   1.000
_cell.length_c   1.000
_cell.angle_alpha   90.00
_cell.angle_beta   90.00
_cell.angle_gamma   90.00
#
_symmetry.space_group_name_H-M   'P 1'
#
loop_
_entity.id
_entity.type
_entity.pdbx_description
1 polymer ?
#
loop_
_entity_poly.entity_id
_entity_poly.type
_entity_poly.pdbx_seq_one_letter_code
_entity_poly.pdbx_strand_id
1 'polypeptide(L)' 'VEGEIIPREEVIVLSSDSELLGVGEAVLSSEEMRLLKRGVAVKVREGAYRSKTMEA' A
#
# COMPACT_ATOMS: atom_id res chain seq x y z
N VAL A 1 12.54 5.33 -14.25
CA VAL A 1 12.00 6.71 -14.28
C VAL A 1 11.98 7.17 -12.83
N GLU A 2 12.46 8.37 -12.51
CA GLU A 2 12.47 8.84 -11.12
C GLU A 2 11.05 8.82 -10.54
N GLY A 3 10.88 8.25 -9.34
CA GLY A 3 9.61 8.27 -8.61
C GLY A 3 8.62 7.14 -8.92
N GLU A 4 8.99 6.14 -9.73
CA GLU A 4 8.16 4.95 -9.95
C GLU A 4 8.41 3.87 -8.87
N ILE A 5 7.37 3.09 -8.55
CA ILE A 5 7.45 1.95 -7.64
C ILE A 5 7.80 0.71 -8.46
N ILE A 6 8.83 -0.03 -8.06
CA ILE A 6 9.16 -1.34 -8.66
C ILE A 6 8.77 -2.50 -7.73
N PRO A 7 8.51 -3.70 -8.28
CA PRO A 7 8.26 -4.87 -7.45
C PRO A 7 9.39 -5.11 -6.45
N ARG A 8 9.00 -5.56 -5.26
CA ARG A 8 9.86 -5.82 -4.08
C ARG A 8 10.40 -4.59 -3.36
N GLU A 9 10.00 -3.40 -3.80
CA GLU A 9 10.33 -2.16 -3.12
C GLU A 9 9.47 -1.95 -1.86
N GLU A 10 10.06 -1.30 -0.86
CA GLU A 10 9.36 -0.93 0.37
C GLU A 10 8.47 0.29 0.13
N VAL A 11 7.19 0.18 0.44
CA VAL A 11 6.20 1.22 0.12
C VAL A 11 5.29 1.55 1.32
N ILE A 12 4.75 2.77 1.28
CA ILE A 12 3.65 3.20 2.15
C ILE A 12 2.32 3.11 1.40
N VAL A 13 1.26 2.77 2.13
CA VAL A 13 -0.11 2.81 1.61
C VAL A 13 -0.80 4.02 2.21
N LEU A 14 -1.33 4.90 1.36
CA LEU A 14 -2.00 6.13 1.75
C LEU A 14 -3.49 6.09 1.42
N SER A 15 -4.29 6.82 2.18
CA SER A 15 -5.65 7.18 1.80
C SER A 15 -5.64 8.29 0.73
N SER A 16 -6.81 8.62 0.18
CA SER A 16 -6.97 9.77 -0.73
C SER A 16 -6.61 11.10 -0.08
N ASP A 17 -6.74 11.19 1.25
CA ASP A 17 -6.41 12.39 2.04
C ASP A 17 -4.94 12.41 2.48
N SER A 18 -4.11 11.55 1.89
CA SER A 18 -2.69 11.37 2.23
C SER A 18 -2.43 10.89 3.66
N GLU A 19 -3.39 10.22 4.29
CA GLU A 19 -3.19 9.58 5.60
C GLU A 19 -2.50 8.23 5.44
N LEU A 20 -1.53 7.93 6.31
CA LEU A 20 -0.86 6.63 6.33
C LEU A 20 -1.83 5.54 6.78
N LEU A 21 -2.00 4.52 5.94
CA LEU A 21 -2.79 3.31 6.23
C LEU A 21 -1.91 2.12 6.64
N GLY A 22 -0.66 2.06 6.15
CA GLY A 22 0.27 1.01 6.51
C GLY A 22 1.55 1.03 5.67
N VAL A 23 2.42 0.06 5.95
CA VAL A 23 3.69 -0.15 5.26
C VAL A 23 3.76 -1.60 4.73
N GLY A 24 4.34 -1.79 3.55
CA GLY A 24 4.42 -3.11 2.91
C GLY A 24 5.45 -3.19 1.79
N GLU A 25 5.59 -4.39 1.22
CA GLU A 25 6.41 -4.64 0.04
C GLU A 25 5.54 -4.59 -1.23
N ALA A 26 5.97 -3.86 -2.25
CA ALA A 26 5.29 -3.82 -3.55
C ALA A 26 5.34 -5.20 -4.24
N VAL A 27 4.19 -5.70 -4.67
CA VAL A 27 4.10 -6.93 -5.48
C VAL A 27 4.11 -6.59 -6.97
N LEU A 28 3.54 -5.44 -7.31
CA LEU A 28 3.43 -4.92 -8.67
C LEU A 28 4.24 -3.62 -8.82
N SER A 29 4.58 -3.28 -10.06
CA SER A 29 5.02 -1.92 -10.39
C SER A 29 3.86 -0.92 -10.30
N SER A 30 4.17 0.36 -10.14
CA SER A 30 3.19 1.45 -10.17
C SER A 30 2.34 1.48 -11.45
N GLU A 31 2.92 1.12 -12.59
CA GLU A 31 2.19 1.00 -13.86
C GLU A 31 1.16 -0.14 -13.81
N GLU A 32 1.57 -1.33 -13.38
CA GLU A 32 0.70 -2.49 -13.22
C GLU A 32 -0.42 -2.24 -12.20
N MET A 33 -0.13 -1.55 -11.09
CA MET A 33 -1.13 -1.16 -10.09
C MET A 33 -2.28 -0.32 -10.68
N ARG A 34 -2.01 0.50 -11.70
CA ARG A 34 -3.03 1.33 -12.37
C ARG A 34 -3.81 0.55 -13.44
N LEU A 35 -3.12 -0.32 -14.17
CA LEU A 35 -3.69 -1.08 -15.29
C LEU A 35 -4.56 -2.25 -14.82
N LEU A 36 -4.10 -3.01 -13.82
CA LEU A 36 -4.78 -4.21 -13.34
C LEU A 36 -5.97 -3.87 -12.45
N LYS A 37 -7.06 -4.65 -12.58
CA LYS A 37 -8.30 -4.47 -11.80
C LYS A 37 -8.50 -5.51 -10.69
N ARG A 38 -7.59 -6.48 -10.60
CA ARG A 38 -7.61 -7.57 -9.61
C ARG A 38 -6.20 -8.08 -9.34
N GLY A 39 -5.99 -8.65 -8.17
CA GLY A 39 -4.68 -9.14 -7.70
C GLY A 39 -4.23 -8.43 -6.42
N VAL A 40 -3.01 -8.73 -5.97
CA VAL A 40 -2.39 -8.08 -4.80
C VAL A 40 -1.37 -7.07 -5.30
N ALA A 41 -1.54 -5.79 -4.95
CA ALA A 41 -0.60 -4.73 -5.30
C ALA A 41 0.54 -4.58 -4.29
N VAL A 42 0.24 -4.73 -3.00
CA VAL A 42 1.18 -4.57 -1.90
C VAL A 42 0.93 -5.65 -0.86
N LYS A 43 2.01 -6.27 -0.37
CA LYS A 43 1.96 -7.17 0.79
C LYS A 43 2.26 -6.37 2.06
N VAL A 44 1.20 -5.95 2.76
CA VAL A 44 1.30 -5.14 3.99
C VAL A 44 1.90 -5.96 5.13
N ARG A 45 2.87 -5.39 5.85
CA ARG A 45 3.48 -5.99 7.07
C ARG A 45 2.91 -5.40 8.35
N GLU A 46 2.55 -4.12 8.33
CA GLU A 46 2.03 -3.39 9.49
C GLU A 46 1.04 -2.31 9.04
N GLY A 47 -0.13 -2.27 9.70
CA GLY A 47 -1.15 -1.24 9.48
C GLY A 47 -0.98 -0.08 10.47
N ALA A 48 -1.27 1.14 10.03
CA ALA A 48 -1.07 2.35 10.84
C ALA A 48 -2.10 2.50 11.97
N TYR A 49 -3.31 1.94 11.82
CA TYR A 49 -4.31 1.94 12.87
C TYR A 49 -4.05 0.79 13.85
N ARG A 50 -3.40 1.11 14.99
CA ARG A 50 -3.50 0.27 16.18
C ARG A 50 -4.97 0.24 16.60
N SER A 51 -5.53 -0.95 16.76
CA SER A 51 -6.86 -1.20 17.33
C SER A 51 -7.18 -0.18 18.42
N LYS A 52 -8.00 0.83 18.09
CA LYS A 52 -8.89 1.40 19.08
C LYS A 52 -9.97 0.35 19.23
N THR A 53 -10.13 -0.16 20.45
CA THR A 53 -11.30 -0.91 20.91
C THR A 53 -12.52 -0.43 20.13
N MET A 54 -13.10 -1.30 19.30
CA MET A 54 -14.40 -1.03 18.72
C MET A 54 -15.35 -0.91 19.91
N GLU A 55 -15.68 0.32 20.32
CA GLU A 55 -16.82 0.52 21.21
C GLU A 55 -18.06 0.19 20.39
N ALA A 56 -18.71 -0.88 20.83
CA ALA A 56 -19.97 -1.39 20.31
C ALA A 56 -21.13 -0.45 20.62
#